data_AF-A0AAV2QR30-F1
#
_entry.id   AF-A0AAV2QR30-F1
#
_cell.length_a   1.000
_cell.length_b   1.000
_cell.length_c   1.000
_cell.angle_alpha   90.00
_cell.angle_beta   90.00
_cell.angle_gamma   90.00
#
_symmetry.space_group_name_H-M   'P 1'
#
loop_
_entity.id
_entity.type
_entity.pdbx_description
1 polymer ?
#
loop_
_entity_poly.entity_id
_entity_poly.type
_entity_poly.pdbx_seq_one_letter_code
_entity_poly.pdbx_strand_id
1 'polypeptide(L)'
;MKLIIFAALVAFAAARPQLEDEPVAIIREESDPIDGANFRHEFEADNGISQSMVGSAAEDGTQVMSGSYSFPLPDGTIATFNWVADALGFRVESPLLPVAPEAEHPIPAH
;
A
#
# COMPACT_ATOMS: atom_id res chain seq x y z
N MET A 1 -10.27 -32.65 -44.72
CA MET A 1 -11.35 -32.35 -43.75
C MET A 1 -10.95 -32.68 -42.31
N LYS A 2 -10.60 -33.93 -41.98
CA LYS A 2 -10.23 -34.35 -40.59
C LYS A 2 -9.04 -33.59 -39.98
N LEU A 3 -8.00 -33.30 -40.76
CA LEU A 3 -6.84 -32.53 -40.30
C LEU A 3 -7.17 -31.07 -39.93
N ILE A 4 -8.09 -30.44 -40.65
CA ILE A 4 -8.50 -29.05 -40.38
C ILE A 4 -9.30 -28.98 -39.08
N ILE A 5 -10.18 -29.96 -38.85
CA ILE A 5 -10.96 -30.06 -37.60
C ILE A 5 -10.03 -30.31 -36.41
N PHE A 6 -9.03 -31.19 -36.58
CA PHE A 6 -8.05 -31.46 -35.53
C PHE A 6 -7.20 -30.22 -35.22
N ALA A 7 -6.71 -29.51 -36.24
CA ALA A 7 -5.95 -28.28 -36.07
C ALA A 7 -6.78 -27.16 -35.40
N ALA A 8 -8.08 -27.04 -35.75
CA ALA A 8 -8.98 -26.09 -35.14
C ALA A 8 -9.23 -26.40 -33.64
N LEU A 9 -9.36 -27.67 -33.27
CA LEU A 9 -9.50 -28.08 -31.87
C LEU A 9 -8.23 -27.79 -31.05
N VAL A 10 -7.05 -28.02 -31.62
CA VAL A 10 -5.76 -27.71 -30.98
C VAL A 10 -5.59 -26.21 -30.81
N ALA A 11 -5.91 -25.41 -31.84
CA ALA A 11 -5.84 -23.96 -31.76
C ALA A 11 -6.81 -23.39 -30.71
N PHE A 12 -8.02 -23.95 -30.61
CA PHE A 12 -9.01 -23.56 -29.61
C PHE A 12 -8.56 -23.91 -28.18
N ALA A 13 -7.92 -25.06 -27.98
CA ALA A 13 -7.34 -25.44 -26.69
C ALA A 13 -6.13 -24.58 -26.30
N ALA A 14 -5.33 -24.13 -27.29
CA ALA A 14 -4.17 -23.27 -27.08
C ALA A 14 -4.56 -21.79 -26.83
N ALA A 15 -5.72 -21.35 -27.33
CA ALA A 15 -6.24 -19.99 -27.16
C ALA A 15 -6.85 -19.72 -25.77
N ARG A 16 -6.56 -20.57 -24.77
CA ARG A 16 -6.93 -20.28 -23.38
C ARG A 16 -6.21 -18.99 -22.94
N PRO A 17 -6.90 -18.02 -22.33
CA PRO A 17 -6.22 -16.86 -21.76
C PRO A 17 -5.28 -17.35 -20.67
N GLN A 18 -3.97 -17.26 -20.93
CA GLN A 18 -2.93 -17.43 -19.93
C GLN A 18 -2.89 -16.13 -19.12
N LEU A 19 -3.81 -15.98 -18.17
CA LEU A 19 -3.57 -15.08 -17.05
C LEU A 19 -2.40 -15.70 -16.29
N GLU A 20 -1.18 -15.24 -16.58
CA GLU A 20 0.06 -15.73 -15.98
C GLU A 20 0.24 -15.22 -14.55
N ASP A 21 -0.53 -14.21 -14.13
CA ASP A 21 -0.52 -13.71 -12.76
C ASP A 21 -1.45 -14.57 -11.90
N GLU A 22 -0.87 -15.35 -10.99
CA GLU A 22 -1.63 -15.92 -9.87
C GLU A 22 -2.33 -14.78 -9.11
N PRO A 23 -3.59 -14.98 -8.68
CA PRO A 23 -4.27 -13.97 -7.88
C PRO A 23 -3.53 -13.81 -6.55
N VAL A 24 -3.14 -12.57 -6.25
CA VAL A 24 -2.58 -12.18 -4.95
C VAL A 24 -3.63 -12.44 -3.87
N ALA A 25 -3.33 -13.32 -2.92
CA ALA A 25 -4.23 -13.63 -1.82
C ALA A 25 -4.13 -12.58 -0.70
N ILE A 26 -5.28 -12.22 -0.12
CA ILE A 26 -5.32 -11.45 1.12
C ILE A 26 -5.08 -12.42 2.27
N ILE A 27 -3.99 -12.24 3.01
CA ILE A 27 -3.63 -13.10 4.15
C ILE A 27 -4.13 -12.53 5.47
N ARG A 28 -4.35 -11.21 5.55
CA ARG A 28 -4.89 -10.55 6.73
C ARG A 28 -5.72 -9.34 6.33
N GLU A 29 -6.92 -9.27 6.88
CA GLU A 29 -7.78 -8.09 6.80
C GLU A 29 -8.55 -8.01 8.10
N GLU A 30 -8.28 -6.96 8.88
CA GLU A 30 -8.92 -6.72 10.17
C GLU A 30 -9.41 -5.28 10.20
N SER A 31 -10.63 -5.08 10.66
CA SER A 31 -11.24 -3.77 10.83
C SER A 31 -12.03 -3.74 12.11
N ASP A 32 -11.67 -2.84 13.00
CA ASP A 32 -12.45 -2.58 14.21
C ASP A 32 -13.71 -1.77 13.86
N PRO A 33 -14.79 -1.89 14.66
CA PRO A 33 -15.96 -1.04 14.52
C PRO A 33 -15.58 0.44 14.56
N ILE A 34 -16.06 1.20 13.58
CA ILE A 34 -15.85 2.65 13.51
C ILE A 34 -16.75 3.32 14.54
N ASP A 35 -16.14 4.03 15.49
CA ASP A 35 -16.82 4.89 16.46
C ASP A 35 -16.34 6.34 16.31
N GLY A 36 -17.07 7.11 15.49
CA GLY A 36 -16.68 8.46 15.13
C GLY A 36 -15.34 8.50 14.40
N ALA A 37 -14.35 9.15 15.00
CA ALA A 37 -12.98 9.21 14.48
C ALA A 37 -12.12 8.00 14.90
N ASN A 38 -12.60 7.19 15.85
CA ASN A 38 -11.85 6.03 16.34
C ASN A 38 -12.11 4.83 15.43
N PHE A 39 -11.06 4.36 14.76
CA PHE A 39 -11.10 3.14 13.98
C PHE A 39 -9.70 2.55 13.88
N ARG A 40 -9.62 1.26 13.60
CA ARG A 40 -8.37 0.57 13.24
C ARG A 40 -8.65 -0.31 12.04
N HIS A 41 -7.74 -0.28 11.09
CA HIS A 41 -7.77 -1.15 9.93
C HIS A 41 -6.36 -1.66 9.61
N GLU A 42 -6.25 -2.95 9.37
CA GLU A 42 -5.02 -3.64 9.02
C GLU A 42 -5.25 -4.54 7.83
N PHE A 43 -4.34 -4.49 6.88
CA PHE A 43 -4.39 -5.24 5.62
C PHE A 43 -3.02 -5.82 5.29
N GLU A 44 -3.00 -7.05 4.79
CA GLU A 44 -1.80 -7.75 4.37
C GLU A 44 -2.12 -8.72 3.24
N ALA A 45 -1.32 -8.66 2.18
CA ALA A 45 -1.40 -9.52 1.02
C ALA A 45 -0.17 -10.43 0.91
N ASP A 46 -0.33 -11.59 0.28
CA ASP A 46 0.72 -12.61 0.18
C ASP A 46 1.97 -12.15 -0.61
N ASN A 47 1.82 -11.12 -1.43
CA ASN A 47 2.87 -10.49 -2.19
C ASN A 47 3.71 -9.50 -1.36
N GLY A 48 3.51 -9.43 -0.05
CA GLY A 48 4.27 -8.57 0.87
C GLY A 48 3.78 -7.12 0.94
N ILE A 49 2.65 -6.79 0.31
CA ILE A 49 1.97 -5.50 0.53
C ILE A 49 1.29 -5.54 1.90
N SER A 50 1.52 -4.52 2.71
CA SER A 50 0.84 -4.36 4.00
C SER A 50 0.45 -2.90 4.24
N GLN A 51 -0.64 -2.72 4.98
CA GLN A 51 -1.13 -1.40 5.39
C GLN A 51 -1.70 -1.49 6.79
N SER A 52 -1.38 -0.50 7.63
CA SER A 52 -2.04 -0.27 8.91
C SER A 52 -2.51 1.17 8.97
N MET A 53 -3.69 1.39 9.52
CA MET A 53 -4.22 2.72 9.77
C MET A 53 -5.04 2.73 11.05
N VAL A 54 -4.88 3.79 11.82
CA VAL A 54 -5.64 4.07 13.02
C VAL A 54 -6.14 5.51 12.95
N GLY A 55 -7.42 5.70 13.24
CA GLY A 55 -8.00 7.01 13.48
C GLY A 55 -8.26 7.21 14.97
N SER A 56 -8.13 8.44 15.43
CA SER A 56 -8.58 8.87 16.75
C SER A 56 -9.07 10.31 16.73
N ALA A 57 -9.90 10.67 17.71
CA ALA A 57 -10.22 12.06 18.00
C ALA A 57 -9.21 12.62 19.00
N ALA A 58 -8.58 13.75 18.67
CA ALA A 58 -7.78 14.53 19.61
C ALA A 58 -8.69 15.28 20.61
N GLU A 59 -8.10 15.74 21.73
CA GLU A 59 -8.83 16.41 22.82
C GLU A 59 -9.52 17.71 22.38
N ASP A 60 -9.01 18.37 21.33
CA ASP A 60 -9.57 19.58 20.72
C ASP A 60 -10.72 19.29 19.73
N GLY A 61 -11.08 18.02 19.53
CA GLY A 61 -12.08 17.58 18.56
C GLY A 61 -11.53 17.40 17.14
N THR A 62 -10.23 17.64 16.91
CA THR A 62 -9.57 17.37 15.63
C THR A 62 -9.48 15.87 15.40
N GLN A 63 -9.73 15.42 14.17
CA GLN A 63 -9.53 14.03 13.79
C GLN A 63 -8.07 13.83 13.39
N VAL A 64 -7.42 12.86 14.01
CA VAL A 64 -6.05 12.46 13.71
C VAL A 64 -6.09 11.06 13.12
N MET A 65 -5.42 10.87 12.00
CA MET A 65 -5.27 9.57 11.35
C MET A 65 -3.80 9.30 11.17
N SER A 66 -3.32 8.13 11.56
CA SER A 66 -1.94 7.73 11.35
C SER A 66 -1.87 6.29 10.89
N GLY A 67 -0.75 5.93 10.30
CA GLY A 67 -0.61 4.59 9.79
C GLY A 67 0.74 4.34 9.14
N SER A 68 0.83 3.15 8.57
CA SER A 68 1.96 2.76 7.75
C SER A 68 1.49 2.01 6.52
N TYR A 69 2.24 2.10 5.44
CA TYR A 69 2.09 1.20 4.31
C TYR A 69 3.46 0.71 3.87
N SER A 70 3.52 -0.56 3.48
CA SER A 70 4.72 -1.19 3.00
C SER A 70 4.48 -2.04 1.75
N PHE A 71 5.47 -2.11 0.88
CA PHE A 71 5.43 -2.94 -0.32
C PHE A 71 6.83 -3.35 -0.76
N PRO A 72 7.00 -4.50 -1.44
CA PRO A 72 8.30 -4.91 -1.95
C PRO A 72 8.75 -4.07 -3.14
N LEU A 73 10.04 -3.76 -3.17
CA LEU A 73 10.72 -3.11 -4.28
C LEU A 73 11.32 -4.16 -5.25
N PRO A 74 11.66 -3.76 -6.48
CA PRO A 74 12.25 -4.67 -7.47
C PRO A 74 13.58 -5.31 -7.04
N ASP A 75 14.26 -4.74 -6.05
CA ASP A 75 15.51 -5.25 -5.48
C ASP A 75 15.31 -6.24 -4.32
N GLY A 76 14.05 -6.54 -3.96
CA GLY A 76 13.68 -7.43 -2.85
C GLY A 76 13.67 -6.75 -1.47
N THR A 77 13.98 -5.46 -1.38
CA THR A 77 13.81 -4.70 -0.13
C THR A 77 12.35 -4.30 0.07
N ILE A 78 11.95 -4.02 1.31
CA ILE A 78 10.59 -3.53 1.61
C ILE A 78 10.66 -2.01 1.75
N ALA A 79 9.89 -1.32 0.92
CA ALA A 79 9.61 0.10 1.10
C ALA A 79 8.60 0.25 2.23
N THR A 80 8.91 1.06 3.24
CA THR A 80 8.00 1.36 4.36
C THR A 80 7.83 2.85 4.48
N PHE A 81 6.59 3.28 4.66
CA PHE A 81 6.21 4.68 4.84
C PHE A 81 5.32 4.81 6.06
N ASN A 82 5.71 5.65 7.00
CA ASN A 82 4.90 6.00 8.16
C ASN A 82 4.31 7.38 7.93
N TRP A 83 3.04 7.57 8.25
CA TRP A 83 2.36 8.84 7.99
C TRP A 83 1.41 9.23 9.11
N VAL A 84 1.19 10.54 9.21
CA VAL A 84 0.24 11.17 10.12
C VAL A 84 -0.51 12.25 9.35
N ALA A 85 -1.83 12.27 9.51
CA ALA A 85 -2.75 13.25 8.99
C ALA A 85 -3.51 13.88 10.16
N ASP A 86 -3.30 15.17 10.40
CA ASP A 86 -3.94 15.93 11.47
C ASP A 86 -4.20 17.39 11.02
N ALA A 87 -4.45 18.30 11.96
CA ALA A 87 -4.67 19.73 11.68
C ALA A 87 -3.51 20.41 10.93
N LEU A 88 -2.29 19.87 11.01
CA LEU A 88 -1.11 20.37 10.30
C LEU A 88 -0.96 19.74 8.90
N GLY A 89 -1.96 18.97 8.43
CA GLY A 89 -1.98 18.31 7.14
C GLY A 89 -1.37 16.91 7.15
N PHE A 90 -1.08 16.38 5.96
CA PHE A 90 -0.49 15.06 5.78
C PHE A 90 1.04 15.15 5.80
N ARG A 91 1.67 14.35 6.66
CA ARG A 91 3.12 14.23 6.78
C ARG A 91 3.51 12.77 6.71
N VAL A 92 4.53 12.46 5.94
CA VAL A 92 5.01 11.10 5.70
C VAL A 92 6.52 11.06 5.89
N GLU A 93 6.99 9.96 6.48
CA GLU A 93 8.38 9.67 6.77
C GLU A 93 8.74 8.32 6.14
N SER A 94 9.81 8.31 5.36
CA SER A 94 10.42 7.09 4.82
C SER A 94 11.86 7.38 4.40
N PRO A 95 12.78 6.41 4.54
CA PRO A 95 14.15 6.51 3.99
C PRO A 95 14.19 6.73 2.47
N LEU A 96 13.07 6.43 1.78
CA LEU A 96 12.94 6.57 0.33
C LEU A 96 12.52 7.97 -0.10
N LEU A 97 12.15 8.85 0.84
CA LEU A 97 11.79 10.22 0.52
C LEU A 97 13.05 11.06 0.28
N PRO A 98 13.01 12.02 -0.64
CA PRO A 98 14.09 12.98 -0.82
C PRO A 98 14.37 13.71 0.50
N VAL A 99 15.62 13.66 0.95
CA VAL A 99 16.08 14.45 2.09
C VAL A 99 16.38 15.87 1.59
N ALA A 100 15.86 16.88 2.28
CA ALA A 100 16.20 18.26 1.97
C ALA A 100 17.72 18.47 2.14
N PRO A 101 18.39 19.22 1.25
CA PRO A 101 19.79 19.55 1.42
C PRO A 101 20.04 20.21 2.77
N GLU A 102 21.14 19.88 3.44
CA GLU A 102 21.55 20.59 4.65
C GLU A 102 21.72 22.08 4.34
N ALA A 103 21.16 22.95 5.17
CA ALA A 103 21.34 24.38 5.01
C ALA A 103 22.80 24.74 5.26
N GLU A 104 23.53 25.16 4.23
CA GLU A 104 24.95 25.56 4.32
C GLU A 104 25.17 26.80 5.22
N HIS A 105 24.09 27.52 5.58
CA HIS A 105 24.15 28.71 6.42
C HIS A 105 23.26 28.54 7.66
N PRO A 106 23.77 28.89 8.86
CA PRO A 106 22.95 28.90 10.07
C PRO A 106 21.77 29.85 9.88
N ILE A 107 20.58 29.41 10.31
CA ILE A 107 19.38 30.24 10.34
C ILE A 107 19.70 31.46 11.22
N PRO A 108 19.61 32.70 10.70
CA PRO A 108 19.86 33.89 11.50
C PRO A 108 18.91 33.90 12.70
N ALA A 109 19.45 34.01 13.91
CA ALA A 109 18.63 34.27 15.08
C ALA A 109 17.98 35.66 14.93
N HIS A 110 16.64 35.71 15.03
CA HIS A 110 15.92 36.98 15.15
C HIS A 110 15.96 37.46 16.61
#